data_AF-A0A3E0VFP8-F1
#
_entry.id   AF-A0A3E0VFP8-F1
#
_cell.length_a   1.000
_cell.length_b   1.000
_cell.length_c   1.000
_cell.angle_alpha   90.00
_cell.angle_beta   90.00
_cell.angle_gamma   90.00
#
_symmetry.space_group_name_H-M   'P 1'
#
loop_
_entity.id
_entity.type
_entity.pdbx_description
1 polymer ?
#
loop_
_entity_poly.entity_id
_entity_poly.type
_entity_poly.pdbx_seq_one_letter_code
_entity_poly.pdbx_strand_id
1 'polypeptide(L)'
;MQKYRAVLALIVVAVLGVTGLVVSSPAQAAVTTKQAYVTALYADYLGRVPSAAESDGWVKQLKTSAPNRIIADGFVNSDEYRLIRIDAAYESVLGRESEPAGRRTWLNGMRGGALTTDDIEKEFYASTEFFFGHGGTNKRFAAALYNALLHRTGTNSEWSFWGDLAAKNGRAWVIDQFWDSSETISSRVKAMYTLYLGRAPDAAGLRTWVNVALAIGDSGLRSGFTSSQEYYQRSYLRFGGTAPVPTPTPTPTFTPKPTPTPTPKPTPTPTPKPTPIPTPTPTPTPKPTPTPTPTPTPEPPIAAAIERGSTATGVAYTSYLDSIPDYGFVRWTVGDDALQRDDIPTVLFVHGSGGKSDAFTHGAEWQGLRDYLVNNGWAFIEGTGGPTTEAGEQTWGNQTSRNAYLAYVDHVEGKISVGGIVPLGRSMGGITADWLYLKSPIADQCMGLIVNSGVQTLSFGTIGAKRSNDRPTIDYFNRVMSPAYDADSIEDLAELSAPFDPYNLPASAWDGARVLQLVGDNDTIVSPDTRGAYPLRAKYAGHPEIDRLDVRAGGDHSAANGSALQLGAMTKFLYDVRRLG
;
A
#
# COMPACT_ATOMS: atom_id res chain seq x y z
N MET A 1 10.34 1.34 7.28
CA MET A 1 9.85 -0.07 7.36
C MET A 1 9.01 -0.47 8.59
N GLN A 2 8.58 0.43 9.49
CA GLN A 2 7.97 0.04 10.79
C GLN A 2 6.42 0.10 10.87
N LYS A 3 5.71 0.48 9.79
CA LYS A 3 4.24 0.68 9.80
C LYS A 3 3.41 -0.31 8.96
N TYR A 4 4.05 -1.23 8.23
CA TYR A 4 3.37 -2.29 7.46
C TYR A 4 3.10 -3.56 8.28
N ARG A 5 3.34 -3.52 9.59
CA ARG A 5 3.16 -4.69 10.46
C ARG A 5 1.76 -4.81 11.04
N ALA A 6 0.97 -3.77 11.22
CA ALA A 6 -0.23 -3.89 12.05
C ALA A 6 -1.28 -4.93 11.57
N VAL A 7 -1.67 -4.97 10.29
CA VAL A 7 -2.70 -5.96 9.85
C VAL A 7 -2.09 -7.27 9.30
N LEU A 8 -0.76 -7.34 9.23
CA LEU A 8 0.03 -8.53 8.86
C LEU A 8 0.84 -9.12 10.04
N ALA A 9 0.75 -8.53 11.23
CA ALA A 9 1.51 -8.89 12.45
C ALA A 9 1.07 -10.21 13.09
N LEU A 10 0.24 -11.00 12.41
CA LEU A 10 -0.02 -12.38 12.79
C LEU A 10 0.46 -13.43 11.81
N ILE A 11 1.20 -13.05 10.76
CA ILE A 11 1.44 -13.97 9.63
C ILE A 11 2.92 -14.11 9.24
N VAL A 12 3.86 -13.38 9.86
CA VAL A 12 5.29 -13.57 9.59
C VAL A 12 6.10 -13.68 10.88
N VAL A 13 6.00 -14.83 11.54
CA VAL A 13 7.14 -15.41 12.27
C VAL A 13 7.42 -16.77 11.63
N ALA A 14 8.46 -16.77 10.78
CA ALA A 14 9.24 -17.90 10.24
C ALA A 14 9.44 -17.91 8.71
N VAL A 15 9.74 -16.75 8.09
CA VAL A 15 10.46 -16.74 6.79
C VAL A 15 11.91 -16.24 6.91
N LEU A 16 12.32 -15.68 8.06
CA LEU A 16 13.70 -15.19 8.28
C LEU A 16 14.51 -16.01 9.30
N GLY A 17 14.25 -17.31 9.42
CA GLY A 17 14.94 -18.19 10.38
C GLY A 17 15.37 -19.57 9.87
N VAL A 18 15.20 -19.88 8.58
CA VAL A 18 15.67 -21.18 8.02
C VAL A 18 16.43 -20.97 6.70
N THR A 19 17.22 -19.89 6.62
CA THR A 19 18.33 -19.81 5.67
C THR A 19 19.61 -20.09 6.44
N GLY A 20 19.95 -21.37 6.59
CA GLY A 20 21.26 -21.79 7.10
C GLY A 20 21.21 -22.64 8.36
N LEU A 21 20.87 -23.92 8.20
CA LEU A 21 21.52 -25.02 8.91
C LEU A 21 21.18 -26.31 8.15
N VAL A 22 21.85 -26.49 7.01
CA VAL A 22 22.14 -27.86 6.54
C VAL A 22 23.19 -28.41 7.50
N VAL A 23 22.76 -28.92 8.66
CA VAL A 23 23.58 -29.89 9.38
C VAL A 23 23.37 -31.20 8.67
N SER A 24 24.28 -31.53 7.76
CA SER A 24 24.47 -32.90 7.32
C SER A 24 24.91 -33.72 8.54
N SER A 25 23.95 -34.35 9.21
CA SER A 25 24.19 -35.51 10.07
C SER A 25 23.39 -36.70 9.55
N PRO A 26 23.93 -37.92 9.59
CA PRO A 26 23.30 -39.07 8.97
C PRO A 26 22.16 -39.62 9.85
N ALA A 27 21.09 -40.04 9.18
CA ALA A 27 19.95 -40.81 9.72
C ALA A 27 18.95 -40.08 10.62
N GLN A 28 18.32 -38.99 10.13
CA GLN A 28 17.00 -38.60 10.63
C GLN A 28 15.94 -39.48 9.92
N ALA A 29 15.11 -40.20 10.69
CA ALA A 29 13.99 -40.96 10.15
C ALA A 29 13.09 -40.05 9.29
N ALA A 30 12.58 -40.56 8.16
CA ALA A 30 11.72 -39.80 7.26
C ALA A 30 10.49 -39.26 8.03
N VAL A 31 10.30 -37.94 8.00
CA VAL A 31 9.17 -37.27 8.66
C VAL A 31 7.87 -37.72 7.99
N THR A 32 6.92 -38.23 8.77
CA THR A 32 5.64 -38.68 8.21
C THR A 32 4.78 -37.48 7.77
N THR A 33 3.87 -37.69 6.80
CA THR A 33 2.90 -36.66 6.39
C THR A 33 2.07 -36.09 7.55
N LYS A 34 1.75 -36.92 8.54
CA LYS A 34 1.04 -36.51 9.76
C LYS A 34 1.90 -35.62 10.66
N GLN A 35 3.19 -35.94 10.81
CA GLN A 35 4.13 -35.10 11.59
C GLN A 35 4.34 -33.76 10.89
N ALA A 36 4.49 -33.74 9.56
CA ALA A 36 4.60 -32.51 8.79
C ALA A 36 3.35 -31.60 8.92
N TYR A 37 2.16 -32.22 8.93
CA TYR A 37 0.90 -31.51 9.19
C TYR A 37 0.85 -30.86 10.57
N VAL A 38 1.20 -31.61 11.62
CA VAL A 38 1.25 -31.07 12.98
C VAL A 38 2.27 -29.94 13.07
N THR A 39 3.47 -30.12 12.52
CA THR A 39 4.50 -29.07 12.48
C THR A 39 4.01 -27.80 11.79
N ALA A 40 3.28 -27.92 10.67
CA ALA A 40 2.69 -26.77 10.00
C ALA A 40 1.66 -26.03 10.86
N LEU A 41 0.82 -26.76 11.61
CA LEU A 41 -0.15 -26.13 12.52
C LEU A 41 0.57 -25.36 13.65
N TYR A 42 1.62 -25.92 14.24
CA TYR A 42 2.43 -25.21 15.24
C TYR A 42 3.11 -23.97 14.65
N ALA A 43 3.66 -24.05 13.44
CA ALA A 43 4.27 -22.91 12.79
C ALA A 43 3.25 -21.81 12.48
N ASP A 44 2.10 -22.17 11.91
CA ASP A 44 1.13 -21.20 11.38
C ASP A 44 0.18 -20.63 12.46
N TYR A 45 -0.07 -21.34 13.56
CA TYR A 45 -0.84 -20.82 14.69
C TYR A 45 0.04 -20.25 15.79
N LEU A 46 1.13 -20.95 16.12
CA LEU A 46 1.89 -20.70 17.36
C LEU A 46 3.27 -20.09 17.13
N GLY A 47 3.71 -19.96 15.87
CA GLY A 47 5.01 -19.36 15.53
C GLY A 47 6.21 -20.16 16.03
N ARG A 48 6.04 -21.45 16.34
CA ARG A 48 7.10 -22.32 16.88
C ARG A 48 7.06 -23.72 16.31
N VAL A 49 8.10 -24.52 16.58
CA VAL A 49 8.17 -25.94 16.23
C VAL A 49 7.73 -26.77 17.45
N PRO A 50 6.96 -27.87 17.26
CA PRO A 50 6.57 -28.73 18.38
C PRO A 50 7.75 -29.57 18.90
N SER A 51 7.72 -29.89 20.18
CA SER A 51 8.52 -30.98 20.73
C SER A 51 8.09 -32.35 20.18
N ALA A 52 8.96 -33.36 20.31
CA ALA A 52 8.65 -34.71 19.86
C ALA A 52 7.39 -35.27 20.55
N ALA A 53 7.24 -35.04 21.86
CA ALA A 53 6.07 -35.50 22.63
C ALA A 53 4.76 -34.81 22.19
N GLU A 54 4.81 -33.50 21.93
CA GLU A 54 3.67 -32.75 21.38
C GLU A 54 3.26 -33.29 20.00
N SER A 55 4.23 -33.51 19.11
CA SER A 55 4.00 -34.04 17.77
C SER A 55 3.41 -35.45 17.82
N ASP A 56 4.00 -36.35 18.61
CA ASP A 56 3.55 -37.74 18.74
C ASP A 56 2.14 -37.85 19.35
N GLY A 57 1.82 -36.96 20.31
CA GLY A 57 0.48 -36.87 20.90
C GLY A 57 -0.60 -36.58 19.85
N TRP A 58 -0.36 -35.60 18.98
CA TRP A 58 -1.28 -35.26 17.90
C TRP A 58 -1.33 -36.33 16.80
N VAL A 59 -0.19 -36.89 16.42
CA VAL A 59 -0.11 -37.97 15.43
C VAL A 59 -0.86 -39.21 15.88
N LYS A 60 -0.87 -39.51 17.19
CA LYS A 60 -1.69 -40.60 17.76
C LYS A 60 -3.18 -40.34 17.54
N GLN A 61 -3.66 -39.11 17.74
CA GLN A 61 -5.07 -38.77 17.51
C GLN A 61 -5.46 -38.89 16.02
N LEU A 62 -4.57 -38.52 15.11
CA LEU A 62 -4.75 -38.70 13.66
C LEU A 62 -4.74 -40.19 13.24
N LYS A 63 -4.23 -41.11 14.07
CA LYS A 63 -4.29 -42.56 13.82
C LYS A 63 -5.59 -43.19 14.34
N THR A 64 -6.23 -42.61 15.36
CA THR A 64 -7.52 -43.07 15.92
C THR A 64 -8.73 -42.55 15.13
N SER A 65 -8.57 -42.27 13.84
CA SER A 65 -9.61 -41.75 12.92
C SER A 65 -10.16 -40.34 13.25
N ALA A 66 -9.46 -39.53 14.05
CA ALA A 66 -9.88 -38.14 14.26
C ALA A 66 -9.72 -37.34 12.95
N PRO A 67 -10.76 -36.64 12.47
CA PRO A 67 -10.65 -35.81 11.27
C PRO A 67 -9.73 -34.60 11.54
N ASN A 68 -9.02 -34.15 10.49
CA ASN A 68 -8.14 -32.96 10.54
C ASN A 68 -8.81 -31.74 11.18
N ARG A 69 -10.13 -31.62 11.01
CA ARG A 69 -10.93 -30.56 11.62
C ARG A 69 -10.87 -30.53 13.14
N ILE A 70 -10.93 -31.68 13.83
CA ILE A 70 -10.84 -31.70 15.30
C ILE A 70 -9.48 -31.20 15.76
N ILE A 71 -8.42 -31.53 15.02
CA ILE A 71 -7.06 -31.08 15.33
C ILE A 71 -6.96 -29.57 15.09
N ALA A 72 -7.36 -29.08 13.91
CA ALA A 72 -7.38 -27.66 13.59
C ALA A 72 -8.20 -26.83 14.60
N ASP A 73 -9.39 -27.29 14.96
CA ASP A 73 -10.24 -26.68 15.99
C ASP A 73 -9.53 -26.64 17.36
N GLY A 74 -8.73 -27.67 17.68
CA GLY A 74 -7.90 -27.71 18.87
C GLY A 74 -6.85 -26.58 18.92
N PHE A 75 -6.20 -26.26 17.79
CA PHE A 75 -5.26 -25.13 17.71
C PHE A 75 -5.97 -23.79 17.76
N VAL A 76 -7.05 -23.59 17.00
CA VAL A 76 -7.86 -22.36 17.00
C VAL A 76 -8.38 -22.03 18.40
N ASN A 77 -8.73 -23.06 19.19
CA ASN A 77 -9.26 -22.89 20.54
C ASN A 77 -8.21 -23.04 21.65
N SER A 78 -6.94 -23.22 21.30
CA SER A 78 -5.87 -23.34 22.28
C SER A 78 -5.64 -22.01 23.00
N ASP A 79 -5.30 -22.08 24.29
CA ASP A 79 -4.98 -20.87 25.05
C ASP A 79 -3.75 -20.16 24.50
N GLU A 80 -2.76 -20.91 24.01
CA GLU A 80 -1.56 -20.35 23.40
C GLU A 80 -1.89 -19.51 22.16
N TYR A 81 -2.73 -20.02 21.26
CA TYR A 81 -3.16 -19.25 20.09
C TYR A 81 -4.02 -18.04 20.47
N ARG A 82 -4.96 -18.20 21.42
CA ARG A 82 -5.78 -17.09 21.91
C ARG A 82 -4.92 -15.98 22.48
N LEU A 83 -3.90 -16.33 23.26
CA LEU A 83 -2.94 -15.39 23.83
C LEU A 83 -2.11 -14.67 22.73
N ILE A 84 -1.67 -15.37 21.70
CA ILE A 84 -1.00 -14.74 20.54
C ILE A 84 -1.93 -13.74 19.85
N ARG A 85 -3.20 -14.12 19.61
CA ARG A 85 -4.20 -13.21 19.01
C ARG A 85 -4.47 -11.99 19.89
N ILE A 86 -4.52 -12.18 21.21
CA ILE A 86 -4.73 -11.07 22.14
C ILE A 86 -3.58 -10.06 22.05
N ASP A 87 -2.33 -10.51 22.15
CA ASP A 87 -1.18 -9.59 22.09
C ASP A 87 -1.12 -8.84 20.78
N ALA A 88 -1.31 -9.57 19.68
CA ALA A 88 -1.25 -8.95 18.38
C ALA A 88 -2.38 -7.94 18.17
N ALA A 89 -3.58 -8.15 18.71
CA ALA A 89 -4.65 -7.16 18.64
C ALA A 89 -4.29 -5.86 19.40
N TYR A 90 -3.67 -5.97 20.57
CA TYR A 90 -3.18 -4.81 21.32
C TYR A 90 -2.12 -4.03 20.52
N GLU A 91 -1.14 -4.73 19.94
CA GLU A 91 -0.07 -4.09 19.18
C GLU A 91 -0.57 -3.48 17.86
N SER A 92 -1.39 -4.21 17.12
CA SER A 92 -1.84 -3.80 15.79
C SER A 92 -2.93 -2.74 15.80
N VAL A 93 -3.87 -2.81 16.74
CA VAL A 93 -5.02 -1.91 16.78
C VAL A 93 -4.75 -0.70 17.69
N LEU A 94 -4.11 -0.93 18.84
CA LEU A 94 -3.91 0.12 19.85
C LEU A 94 -2.45 0.63 19.92
N GLY A 95 -1.51 -0.04 19.26
CA GLY A 95 -0.12 0.41 19.19
C GLY A 95 0.66 0.24 20.51
N ARG A 96 0.24 -0.69 21.38
CA ARG A 96 0.87 -0.93 22.69
C ARG A 96 0.85 -2.39 23.08
N GLU A 97 1.66 -2.76 24.07
CA GLU A 97 1.66 -4.10 24.65
C GLU A 97 0.38 -4.38 25.46
N SER A 98 0.03 -5.66 25.55
CA SER A 98 -1.11 -6.11 26.34
C SER A 98 -0.79 -6.07 27.85
N GLU A 99 -1.75 -5.61 28.64
CA GLU A 99 -1.63 -5.63 30.09
C GLU A 99 -1.93 -7.04 30.65
N PRO A 100 -1.20 -7.54 31.66
CA PRO A 100 -1.43 -8.89 32.20
C PRO A 100 -2.87 -9.14 32.69
N ALA A 101 -3.52 -8.13 33.26
CA ALA A 101 -4.90 -8.23 33.71
C ALA A 101 -5.89 -8.28 32.54
N GLY A 102 -5.76 -7.36 31.57
CA GLY A 102 -6.57 -7.34 30.36
C GLY A 102 -6.45 -8.63 29.56
N ARG A 103 -5.21 -9.08 29.32
CA ARG A 103 -4.87 -10.35 28.66
C ARG A 103 -5.59 -11.55 29.28
N ARG A 104 -5.63 -11.63 30.61
CA ARG A 104 -6.34 -12.71 31.34
C ARG A 104 -7.86 -12.61 31.22
N THR A 105 -8.41 -11.40 31.24
CA THR A 105 -9.86 -11.19 31.05
C THR A 105 -10.31 -11.68 29.67
N TRP A 106 -9.60 -11.29 28.61
CA TRP A 106 -9.88 -11.75 27.25
C TRP A 106 -9.80 -13.27 27.14
N LEU A 107 -8.72 -13.88 27.67
CA LEU A 107 -8.55 -15.33 27.63
C LEU A 107 -9.70 -16.07 28.34
N ASN A 108 -10.14 -15.59 29.51
CA ASN A 108 -11.24 -16.20 30.25
C ASN A 108 -12.58 -16.08 29.50
N GLY A 109 -12.83 -14.93 28.85
CA GLY A 109 -14.01 -14.76 28.01
C GLY A 109 -14.02 -15.73 26.82
N MET A 110 -12.86 -15.94 26.18
CA MET A 110 -12.71 -16.90 25.08
C MET A 110 -12.84 -18.36 25.55
N ARG A 111 -12.33 -18.70 26.73
CA ARG A 111 -12.54 -20.02 27.35
C ARG A 111 -13.99 -20.29 27.70
N GLY A 112 -14.71 -19.26 28.16
CA GLY A 112 -16.14 -19.33 28.44
C GLY A 112 -17.04 -19.39 27.21
N GLY A 113 -16.48 -19.23 26.00
CA GLY A 113 -17.23 -19.20 24.75
C GLY A 113 -18.04 -17.92 24.53
N ALA A 114 -17.85 -16.91 25.38
CA ALA A 114 -18.52 -15.61 25.24
C ALA A 114 -17.86 -14.72 24.17
N LEU A 115 -16.59 -15.00 23.85
CA LEU A 115 -15.78 -14.26 22.89
C LEU A 115 -15.05 -15.23 21.97
N THR A 116 -14.88 -14.82 20.72
CA THR A 116 -14.00 -15.46 19.74
C THR A 116 -12.68 -14.69 19.65
N THR A 117 -11.69 -15.23 18.92
CA THR A 117 -10.45 -14.48 18.63
C THR A 117 -10.68 -13.28 17.70
N ASP A 118 -11.87 -13.18 17.10
CA ASP A 118 -12.19 -12.16 16.11
C ASP A 118 -12.92 -10.97 16.78
N ASP A 119 -13.61 -11.21 17.90
CA ASP A 119 -14.33 -10.18 18.66
C ASP A 119 -13.38 -9.16 19.31
N ILE A 120 -12.18 -9.56 19.72
CA ILE A 120 -11.23 -8.64 20.37
C ILE A 120 -10.82 -7.47 19.46
N GLU A 121 -10.59 -7.73 18.17
CA GLU A 121 -10.23 -6.69 17.21
C GLU A 121 -11.42 -5.73 17.02
N LYS A 122 -12.64 -6.26 16.86
CA LYS A 122 -13.86 -5.45 16.76
C LYS A 122 -14.04 -4.53 17.97
N GLU A 123 -13.87 -5.07 19.17
CA GLU A 123 -13.98 -4.31 20.43
C GLU A 123 -12.90 -3.22 20.53
N PHE A 124 -11.67 -3.50 20.10
CA PHE A 124 -10.61 -2.49 20.07
C PHE A 124 -10.86 -1.40 19.04
N TYR A 125 -11.30 -1.74 17.83
CA TYR A 125 -11.67 -0.73 16.85
C TYR A 125 -12.84 0.15 17.34
N ALA A 126 -13.81 -0.41 18.06
CA ALA A 126 -14.93 0.34 18.62
C ALA A 126 -14.55 1.20 19.85
N SER A 127 -13.40 0.92 20.46
CA SER A 127 -12.99 1.47 21.75
C SER A 127 -12.80 2.99 21.74
N THR A 128 -12.93 3.58 22.93
CA THR A 128 -12.60 4.99 23.17
C THR A 128 -11.12 5.30 22.94
N GLU A 129 -10.24 4.33 23.19
CA GLU A 129 -8.80 4.46 22.98
C GLU A 129 -8.47 4.61 21.50
N PHE A 130 -8.98 3.71 20.65
CA PHE A 130 -8.82 3.80 19.20
C PHE A 130 -9.40 5.12 18.66
N PHE A 131 -10.60 5.50 19.12
CA PHE A 131 -11.24 6.74 18.72
C PHE A 131 -10.39 8.00 18.98
N PHE A 132 -9.82 8.13 20.18
CA PHE A 132 -8.97 9.27 20.50
C PHE A 132 -7.57 9.19 19.88
N GLY A 133 -7.02 7.98 19.73
CA GLY A 133 -5.77 7.75 18.99
C GLY A 133 -5.86 8.18 17.52
N HIS A 134 -7.07 8.25 16.97
CA HIS A 134 -7.35 8.66 15.59
C HIS A 134 -8.11 10.00 15.50
N GLY A 135 -7.81 10.95 16.38
CA GLY A 135 -8.26 12.34 16.24
C GLY A 135 -9.62 12.66 16.89
N GLY A 136 -10.26 11.70 17.57
CA GLY A 136 -11.37 11.97 18.49
C GLY A 136 -12.65 12.51 17.84
N THR A 137 -12.81 12.34 16.53
CA THR A 137 -14.05 12.68 15.81
C THR A 137 -14.58 11.46 15.06
N ASN A 138 -15.90 11.36 14.89
CA ASN A 138 -16.50 10.23 14.18
C ASN A 138 -16.05 10.13 12.71
N LYS A 139 -15.77 11.29 12.09
CA LYS A 139 -15.23 11.38 10.74
C LYS A 139 -13.81 10.81 10.66
N ARG A 140 -12.91 11.22 11.56
CA ARG A 140 -11.53 10.68 11.58
C ARG A 140 -11.49 9.21 12.03
N PHE A 141 -12.40 8.80 12.91
CA PHE A 141 -12.63 7.39 13.22
C PHE A 141 -12.99 6.59 11.96
N ALA A 142 -13.96 7.05 11.17
CA ALA A 142 -14.31 6.40 9.90
C ALA A 142 -13.10 6.34 8.96
N ALA A 143 -12.34 7.43 8.81
CA ALA A 143 -11.12 7.46 8.00
C ALA A 143 -10.08 6.42 8.45
N ALA A 144 -9.93 6.20 9.75
CA ALA A 144 -9.03 5.17 10.30
C ALA A 144 -9.49 3.75 9.91
N LEU A 145 -10.80 3.47 9.90
CA LEU A 145 -11.33 2.16 9.52
C LEU A 145 -11.07 1.80 8.06
N TYR A 146 -11.09 2.78 7.15
CA TYR A 146 -10.75 2.55 5.74
C TYR A 146 -9.34 1.98 5.58
N ASN A 147 -8.37 2.56 6.28
CA ASN A 147 -7.00 2.07 6.24
C ASN A 147 -6.84 0.73 7.00
N ALA A 148 -7.47 0.60 8.17
CA ALA A 148 -7.32 -0.55 9.04
C ALA A 148 -8.02 -1.82 8.50
N LEU A 149 -9.23 -1.69 7.97
CA LEU A 149 -10.08 -2.82 7.59
C LEU A 149 -10.17 -3.03 6.08
N LEU A 150 -10.24 -1.96 5.28
CA LEU A 150 -10.42 -2.06 3.82
C LEU A 150 -9.10 -2.01 3.05
N HIS A 151 -8.02 -1.56 3.68
CA HIS A 151 -6.70 -1.36 3.05
C HIS A 151 -6.73 -0.44 1.83
N ARG A 152 -7.64 0.54 1.85
CA ARG A 152 -7.69 1.63 0.88
C ARG A 152 -7.99 2.93 1.58
N THR A 153 -7.65 4.03 0.93
CA THR A 153 -8.05 5.36 1.37
C THR A 153 -9.52 5.58 1.02
N GLY A 154 -10.35 5.92 2.01
CA GLY A 154 -11.69 6.42 1.74
C GLY A 154 -11.64 7.89 1.31
N THR A 155 -12.74 8.38 0.77
CA THR A 155 -12.96 9.81 0.51
C THR A 155 -13.55 10.50 1.75
N ASN A 156 -13.43 11.82 1.83
CA ASN A 156 -14.03 12.68 2.85
C ASN A 156 -15.55 12.58 2.88
N SER A 157 -16.17 12.37 1.71
CA SER A 157 -17.61 12.06 1.60
C SER A 157 -17.95 10.72 2.26
N GLU A 158 -17.15 9.69 2.00
CA GLU A 158 -17.28 8.38 2.67
C GLU A 158 -17.05 8.51 4.19
N TRP A 159 -16.00 9.22 4.62
CA TRP A 159 -15.69 9.43 6.03
C TRP A 159 -16.80 10.19 6.76
N SER A 160 -17.38 11.20 6.11
CA SER A 160 -18.49 11.98 6.66
C SER A 160 -19.75 11.13 6.75
N PHE A 161 -20.08 10.39 5.69
CA PHE A 161 -21.21 9.45 5.68
C PHE A 161 -21.13 8.44 6.84
N TRP A 162 -19.99 7.79 6.99
CA TRP A 162 -19.78 6.82 8.08
C TRP A 162 -19.65 7.50 9.44
N GLY A 163 -19.10 8.72 9.51
CA GLY A 163 -19.04 9.53 10.71
C GLY A 163 -20.43 9.91 11.23
N ASP A 164 -21.34 10.28 10.34
CA ASP A 164 -22.74 10.57 10.67
C ASP A 164 -23.47 9.31 11.15
N LEU A 165 -23.21 8.17 10.49
CA LEU A 165 -23.73 6.88 10.94
C LEU A 165 -23.17 6.44 12.29
N ALA A 166 -21.90 6.73 12.59
CA ALA A 166 -21.32 6.50 13.91
C ALA A 166 -21.96 7.38 14.97
N ALA A 167 -22.28 8.64 14.65
CA ALA A 167 -23.00 9.54 15.56
C ALA A 167 -24.43 9.03 15.84
N LYS A 168 -25.09 8.46 14.83
CA LYS A 168 -26.47 8.00 14.93
C LYS A 168 -26.63 6.62 15.58
N ASN A 169 -25.76 5.68 15.25
CA ASN A 169 -25.92 4.26 15.62
C ASN A 169 -24.83 3.78 16.60
N GLY A 170 -23.81 4.59 16.86
CA GLY A 170 -22.63 4.21 17.65
C GLY A 170 -21.52 3.57 16.82
N ARG A 171 -20.29 3.62 17.37
CA ARG A 171 -19.08 3.11 16.68
C ARG A 171 -19.10 1.61 16.47
N ALA A 172 -19.53 0.84 17.47
CA ALA A 172 -19.61 -0.63 17.36
C ALA A 172 -20.47 -1.08 16.17
N TRP A 173 -21.61 -0.40 15.94
CA TRP A 173 -22.46 -0.68 14.78
C TRP A 173 -21.72 -0.43 13.45
N VAL A 174 -20.95 0.66 13.35
CA VAL A 174 -20.14 0.96 12.15
C VAL A 174 -19.03 -0.08 11.97
N ILE A 175 -18.38 -0.53 13.05
CA ILE A 175 -17.39 -1.62 12.98
C ILE A 175 -18.01 -2.88 12.39
N ASP A 176 -19.21 -3.27 12.81
CA ASP A 176 -19.88 -4.44 12.24
C ASP A 176 -20.19 -4.27 10.75
N GLN A 177 -20.60 -3.07 10.31
CA GLN A 177 -20.82 -2.80 8.88
C GLN A 177 -19.53 -2.94 8.06
N PHE A 178 -18.40 -2.46 8.58
CA PHE A 178 -17.11 -2.58 7.92
C PHE A 178 -16.62 -4.04 7.94
N TRP A 179 -16.68 -4.69 9.10
CA TRP A 179 -16.14 -6.02 9.33
C TRP A 179 -16.82 -7.10 8.49
N ASP A 180 -18.13 -6.99 8.31
CA ASP A 180 -18.95 -7.94 7.54
C ASP A 180 -19.16 -7.51 6.08
N SER A 181 -18.52 -6.41 5.65
CA SER A 181 -18.59 -6.00 4.25
C SER A 181 -17.91 -7.02 3.33
N SER A 182 -18.38 -7.10 2.09
CA SER A 182 -17.81 -7.99 1.08
C SER A 182 -16.34 -7.67 0.79
N GLU A 183 -15.95 -6.40 0.90
CA GLU A 183 -14.59 -5.92 0.68
C GLU A 183 -13.63 -6.45 1.75
N THR A 184 -13.95 -6.24 3.02
CA THR A 184 -13.07 -6.66 4.12
C THR A 184 -13.03 -8.18 4.25
N ILE A 185 -14.16 -8.88 4.11
CA ILE A 185 -14.18 -10.34 4.11
C ILE A 185 -13.37 -10.90 2.93
N SER A 186 -13.50 -10.32 1.74
CA SER A 186 -12.70 -10.77 0.59
C SER A 186 -11.21 -10.58 0.84
N SER A 187 -10.80 -9.47 1.47
CA SER A 187 -9.41 -9.25 1.87
C SER A 187 -8.92 -10.33 2.85
N ARG A 188 -9.66 -10.59 3.93
CA ARG A 188 -9.28 -11.59 4.94
C ARG A 188 -9.24 -13.01 4.36
N VAL A 189 -10.18 -13.37 3.50
CA VAL A 189 -10.19 -14.67 2.80
C VAL A 189 -8.96 -14.80 1.88
N LYS A 190 -8.61 -13.76 1.10
CA LYS A 190 -7.41 -13.76 0.25
C LYS A 190 -6.14 -13.93 1.10
N ALA A 191 -6.04 -13.22 2.22
CA ALA A 191 -4.91 -13.34 3.14
C ALA A 191 -4.78 -14.76 3.70
N MET A 192 -5.89 -15.37 4.13
CA MET A 192 -5.88 -16.76 4.63
C MET A 192 -5.54 -17.79 3.54
N TYR A 193 -5.97 -17.56 2.29
CA TYR A 193 -5.57 -18.38 1.15
C TYR A 193 -4.06 -18.36 0.94
N THR A 194 -3.47 -17.16 0.89
CA THR A 194 -2.03 -17.01 0.73
C THR A 194 -1.27 -17.61 1.91
N LEU A 195 -1.72 -17.35 3.14
CA LEU A 195 -1.08 -17.89 4.33
C LEU A 195 -1.14 -19.42 4.39
N TYR A 196 -2.34 -20.00 4.36
CA TYR A 196 -2.52 -21.43 4.62
C TYR A 196 -2.34 -22.29 3.38
N LEU A 197 -2.73 -21.83 2.20
CA LEU A 197 -2.66 -22.61 0.96
C LEU A 197 -1.54 -22.18 0.00
N GLY A 198 -0.94 -21.01 0.20
CA GLY A 198 0.26 -20.59 -0.55
C GLY A 198 -0.04 -20.10 -1.96
N ARG A 199 -1.29 -19.72 -2.23
CA ARG A 199 -1.75 -19.21 -3.51
C ARG A 199 -2.93 -18.28 -3.33
N ALA A 200 -3.19 -17.46 -4.34
CA ALA A 200 -4.43 -16.69 -4.43
C ALA A 200 -5.64 -17.60 -4.69
N PRO A 201 -6.84 -17.22 -4.21
CA PRO A 201 -8.07 -17.90 -4.57
C PRO A 201 -8.47 -17.60 -6.02
N ASP A 202 -9.05 -18.59 -6.70
CA ASP A 202 -9.85 -18.32 -7.90
C ASP A 202 -11.20 -17.68 -7.53
N ALA A 203 -11.94 -17.18 -8.52
CA ALA A 203 -13.20 -16.47 -8.29
C ALA A 203 -14.28 -17.31 -7.58
N ALA A 204 -14.33 -18.63 -7.83
CA ALA A 204 -15.31 -19.51 -7.21
C ALA A 204 -14.91 -19.86 -5.77
N GLY A 205 -13.63 -20.11 -5.53
CA GLY A 205 -13.04 -20.30 -4.21
C GLY A 205 -13.25 -19.08 -3.33
N LEU A 206 -12.91 -17.88 -3.83
CA LEU A 206 -13.11 -16.64 -3.10
C LEU A 206 -14.58 -16.46 -2.68
N ARG A 207 -15.53 -16.60 -3.63
CA ARG A 207 -16.96 -16.48 -3.34
C ARG A 207 -17.44 -17.49 -2.30
N THR A 208 -16.98 -18.74 -2.40
CA THR A 208 -17.36 -19.81 -1.47
C THR A 208 -16.88 -19.48 -0.06
N TRP A 209 -15.62 -19.11 0.09
CA TRP A 209 -15.03 -18.85 1.40
C TRP A 209 -15.48 -17.53 2.02
N VAL A 210 -15.84 -16.53 1.21
CA VAL A 210 -16.53 -15.31 1.69
C VAL A 210 -17.87 -15.68 2.34
N ASN A 211 -18.67 -16.54 1.70
CA ASN A 211 -19.95 -16.99 2.26
C ASN A 211 -19.76 -17.82 3.54
N VAL A 212 -18.69 -18.61 3.61
CA VAL A 212 -18.34 -19.35 4.84
C VAL A 212 -17.96 -18.38 5.95
N ALA A 213 -17.10 -17.39 5.67
CA ALA A 213 -16.68 -16.39 6.65
C ALA A 213 -17.88 -15.63 7.24
N LEU A 214 -18.84 -15.23 6.39
CA LEU A 214 -20.10 -14.62 6.82
C LEU A 214 -20.94 -15.52 7.73
N ALA A 215 -20.86 -16.85 7.57
CA ALA A 215 -21.68 -17.79 8.31
C ALA A 215 -21.06 -18.25 9.64
N ILE A 216 -19.72 -18.39 9.69
CA ILE A 216 -19.02 -19.03 10.83
C ILE A 216 -17.84 -18.22 11.38
N GLY A 217 -17.61 -17.00 10.88
CA GLY A 217 -16.53 -16.12 11.30
C GLY A 217 -15.13 -16.58 10.86
N ASP A 218 -14.13 -15.76 11.16
CA ASP A 218 -12.75 -15.96 10.73
C ASP A 218 -12.08 -17.15 11.46
N SER A 219 -12.47 -17.41 12.70
CA SER A 219 -12.05 -18.59 13.47
C SER A 219 -12.47 -19.89 12.77
N GLY A 220 -13.73 -19.96 12.32
CA GLY A 220 -14.26 -21.09 11.56
C GLY A 220 -13.63 -21.21 10.17
N LEU A 221 -13.41 -20.06 9.50
CA LEU A 221 -12.69 -19.98 8.23
C LEU A 221 -11.28 -20.57 8.33
N ARG A 222 -10.52 -20.17 9.35
CA ARG A 222 -9.15 -20.63 9.61
C ARG A 222 -9.08 -22.13 9.88
N SER A 223 -10.00 -22.67 10.68
CA SER A 223 -10.15 -24.12 10.86
C SER A 223 -10.47 -24.82 9.53
N GLY A 224 -11.35 -24.24 8.71
CA GLY A 224 -11.69 -24.76 7.38
C GLY A 224 -10.48 -24.90 6.47
N PHE A 225 -9.65 -23.86 6.36
CA PHE A 225 -8.41 -23.90 5.58
C PHE A 225 -7.44 -24.95 6.10
N THR A 226 -7.16 -24.93 7.41
CA THR A 226 -6.13 -25.76 8.03
C THR A 226 -6.56 -27.21 8.26
N SER A 227 -7.84 -27.54 8.05
CA SER A 227 -8.34 -28.92 7.99
C SER A 227 -8.45 -29.48 6.58
N SER A 228 -8.24 -28.66 5.55
CA SER A 228 -8.37 -29.06 4.15
C SER A 228 -7.29 -30.04 3.69
N GLN A 229 -7.62 -30.84 2.68
CA GLN A 229 -6.67 -31.76 2.05
C GLN A 229 -5.49 -31.01 1.40
N GLU A 230 -5.76 -29.82 0.85
CA GLU A 230 -4.75 -28.97 0.23
C GLU A 230 -3.72 -28.48 1.25
N TYR A 231 -4.18 -27.99 2.41
CA TYR A 231 -3.28 -27.62 3.50
C TYR A 231 -2.47 -28.82 3.99
N TYR A 232 -3.10 -30.00 4.12
CA TYR A 232 -2.42 -31.23 4.50
C TYR A 232 -1.30 -31.59 3.50
N GLN A 233 -1.55 -31.51 2.19
CA GLN A 233 -0.51 -31.73 1.17
C GLN A 233 0.60 -30.69 1.23
N ARG A 234 0.25 -29.40 1.36
CA ARG A 234 1.22 -28.31 1.46
C ARG A 234 2.10 -28.44 2.70
N SER A 235 1.54 -28.91 3.82
CA SER A 235 2.31 -29.13 5.05
C SER A 235 3.46 -30.13 4.84
N TYR A 236 3.22 -31.18 4.04
CA TYR A 236 4.24 -32.14 3.68
C TYR A 236 5.32 -31.55 2.77
N LEU A 237 4.94 -30.69 1.82
CA LEU A 237 5.92 -29.96 0.99
C LEU A 237 6.80 -29.04 1.84
N ARG A 238 6.22 -28.39 2.87
CA ARG A 238 6.94 -27.46 3.76
C ARG A 238 7.85 -28.16 4.76
N PHE A 239 7.45 -29.30 5.30
CA PHE A 239 8.11 -29.90 6.49
C PHE A 239 8.42 -31.40 6.36
N GLY A 240 8.09 -32.06 5.24
CA GLY A 240 8.22 -33.51 5.05
C GLY A 240 9.50 -33.97 4.36
N GLY A 241 10.21 -33.09 3.64
CA GLY A 241 11.44 -33.41 2.91
C GLY A 241 11.22 -34.33 1.70
N THR A 242 11.39 -33.79 0.50
CA THR A 242 11.14 -34.38 -0.85
C THR A 242 9.68 -34.35 -1.32
N ALA A 243 9.42 -33.52 -2.34
CA ALA A 243 8.12 -33.23 -2.90
C ALA A 243 7.66 -34.30 -3.93
N PRO A 244 6.44 -34.83 -3.84
CA PRO A 244 5.71 -35.31 -5.01
C PRO A 244 5.10 -34.09 -5.74
N VAL A 245 5.28 -34.05 -7.07
CA VAL A 245 4.67 -33.06 -7.97
C VAL A 245 3.13 -33.15 -7.88
N PRO A 246 2.40 -32.04 -7.66
CA PRO A 246 0.94 -32.09 -7.56
C PRO A 246 0.27 -32.26 -8.93
N THR A 247 -0.67 -33.21 -9.02
CA THR A 247 -1.72 -33.23 -10.06
C THR A 247 -2.91 -32.43 -9.54
N PRO A 248 -3.49 -31.48 -10.30
CA PRO A 248 -4.64 -30.71 -9.87
C PRO A 248 -5.82 -31.65 -9.55
N THR A 249 -6.30 -31.63 -8.30
CA THR A 249 -7.44 -32.41 -7.83
C THR A 249 -8.68 -31.50 -7.75
N PRO A 250 -9.87 -31.93 -8.22
CA PRO A 250 -11.07 -31.09 -8.24
C PRO A 250 -11.56 -30.68 -6.84
N THR A 251 -12.09 -29.47 -6.77
CA THR A 251 -12.72 -28.80 -5.62
C THR A 251 -13.73 -29.70 -4.89
N PRO A 252 -13.72 -29.79 -3.55
CA PRO A 252 -14.67 -30.61 -2.80
C PRO A 252 -16.10 -30.09 -2.94
N THR A 253 -17.01 -30.93 -3.41
CA THR A 253 -18.45 -30.69 -3.42
C THR A 253 -19.04 -31.00 -2.05
N PHE A 254 -19.53 -29.98 -1.34
CA PHE A 254 -20.28 -30.16 -0.10
C PHE A 254 -21.70 -30.68 -0.41
N THR A 255 -22.05 -31.84 0.13
CA THR A 255 -23.45 -32.27 0.27
C THR A 255 -24.01 -31.67 1.56
N PRO A 256 -25.09 -30.87 1.52
CA PRO A 256 -25.68 -30.28 2.72
C PRO A 256 -26.27 -31.38 3.63
N LYS A 257 -25.92 -31.32 4.92
CA LYS A 257 -26.55 -32.11 5.99
C LYS A 257 -28.01 -31.65 6.16
N PRO A 258 -29.00 -32.56 6.34
CA PRO A 258 -30.40 -32.17 6.49
C PRO A 258 -30.60 -31.28 7.72
N THR A 259 -31.21 -30.13 7.49
CA THR A 259 -31.63 -29.15 8.49
C THR A 259 -32.76 -29.72 9.37
N PRO A 260 -32.69 -29.62 10.71
CA PRO A 260 -33.82 -30.01 11.56
C PRO A 260 -35.04 -29.11 11.30
N THR A 261 -36.21 -29.74 11.25
CA THR A 261 -37.50 -29.11 10.97
C THR A 261 -37.86 -28.08 12.06
N PRO A 262 -38.13 -26.80 11.72
CA PRO A 262 -38.58 -25.82 12.70
C PRO A 262 -40.02 -26.10 13.16
N THR A 263 -40.23 -26.01 14.46
CA THR A 263 -41.54 -26.07 15.14
C THR A 263 -42.44 -24.92 14.66
N PRO A 264 -43.72 -25.15 14.34
CA PRO A 264 -44.60 -24.12 13.78
C PRO A 264 -44.88 -22.98 14.77
N LYS A 265 -44.62 -21.74 14.31
CA LYS A 265 -45.03 -20.49 14.95
C LYS A 265 -46.50 -20.19 14.59
N PRO A 266 -47.33 -19.67 15.51
CA PRO A 266 -48.75 -19.42 15.27
C PRO A 266 -49.02 -18.43 14.13
N THR A 267 -50.00 -18.80 13.31
CA THR A 267 -50.49 -18.14 12.10
C THR A 267 -51.24 -16.83 12.42
N PRO A 268 -50.85 -15.66 11.87
CA PRO A 268 -51.69 -14.49 11.86
C PRO A 268 -52.77 -14.55 10.77
N THR A 269 -53.95 -14.02 11.09
CA THR A 269 -55.22 -14.01 10.35
C THR A 269 -55.11 -13.33 8.97
N PRO A 270 -55.76 -13.85 7.91
CA PRO A 270 -55.62 -13.34 6.54
C PRO A 270 -56.34 -12.00 6.30
N THR A 271 -55.62 -11.05 5.70
CA THR A 271 -56.15 -9.84 5.06
C THR A 271 -56.63 -10.15 3.62
N PRO A 272 -57.72 -9.52 3.13
CA PRO A 272 -58.36 -9.89 1.88
C PRO A 272 -57.53 -9.55 0.62
N LYS A 273 -57.67 -10.44 -0.37
CA LYS A 273 -56.95 -10.53 -1.65
C LYS A 273 -57.37 -9.42 -2.63
N PRO A 274 -56.44 -8.65 -3.22
CA PRO A 274 -56.74 -7.73 -4.31
C PRO A 274 -56.99 -8.47 -5.63
N THR A 275 -57.91 -7.89 -6.41
CA THR A 275 -58.43 -8.35 -7.71
C THR A 275 -57.36 -8.30 -8.81
N PRO A 276 -57.25 -9.32 -9.69
CA PRO A 276 -56.23 -9.35 -10.74
C PRO A 276 -56.51 -8.37 -11.89
N ILE A 277 -55.47 -7.64 -12.31
CA ILE A 277 -55.40 -6.86 -13.56
C ILE A 277 -55.06 -7.81 -14.73
N PRO A 278 -55.69 -7.65 -15.90
CA PRO A 278 -55.43 -8.51 -17.06
C PRO A 278 -54.02 -8.35 -17.62
N THR A 279 -53.39 -9.49 -17.87
CA THR A 279 -52.04 -9.63 -18.43
C THR A 279 -52.01 -9.22 -19.91
N PRO A 280 -51.09 -8.34 -20.36
CA PRO A 280 -50.93 -8.05 -21.77
C PRO A 280 -50.29 -9.22 -22.54
N THR A 281 -50.77 -9.41 -23.77
CA THR A 281 -50.40 -10.46 -24.72
C THR A 281 -48.92 -10.35 -25.13
N PRO A 282 -48.15 -11.45 -25.17
CA PRO A 282 -46.73 -11.42 -25.53
C PRO A 282 -46.53 -11.09 -27.03
N THR A 283 -45.68 -10.11 -27.28
CA THR A 283 -45.15 -9.77 -28.62
C THR A 283 -44.12 -10.82 -29.05
N PRO A 284 -44.13 -11.31 -30.30
CA PRO A 284 -43.20 -12.35 -30.75
C PRO A 284 -41.75 -11.86 -30.71
N THR A 285 -40.89 -12.70 -30.13
CA THR A 285 -39.46 -12.46 -29.95
C THR A 285 -38.73 -12.61 -31.29
N PRO A 286 -37.90 -11.64 -31.72
CA PRO A 286 -37.13 -11.77 -32.95
C PRO A 286 -36.07 -12.87 -32.82
N LYS A 287 -35.87 -13.58 -33.94
CA LYS A 287 -34.90 -14.67 -34.15
C LYS A 287 -33.48 -14.22 -33.78
N PRO A 288 -32.69 -15.03 -33.06
CA PRO A 288 -31.33 -14.67 -32.66
C PRO A 288 -30.44 -14.50 -33.90
N THR A 289 -29.88 -13.30 -34.03
CA THR A 289 -28.74 -13.01 -34.91
C THR A 289 -27.54 -13.82 -34.41
N PRO A 290 -26.79 -14.53 -35.27
CA PRO A 290 -25.61 -15.26 -34.86
C PRO A 290 -24.64 -14.32 -34.13
N THR A 291 -24.23 -14.74 -32.94
CA THR A 291 -23.23 -14.05 -32.12
C THR A 291 -21.94 -13.91 -32.95
N PRO A 292 -21.39 -12.70 -33.15
CA PRO A 292 -20.10 -12.57 -33.80
C PRO A 292 -19.08 -13.37 -32.99
N THR A 293 -18.32 -14.21 -33.68
CA THR A 293 -17.09 -14.81 -33.17
C THR A 293 -16.31 -13.71 -32.46
N PRO A 294 -15.77 -13.94 -31.24
CA PRO A 294 -14.92 -12.94 -30.60
C PRO A 294 -13.79 -12.63 -31.58
N THR A 295 -13.85 -11.45 -32.19
CA THR A 295 -12.67 -10.82 -32.74
C THR A 295 -11.66 -10.84 -31.60
N PRO A 296 -10.43 -11.37 -31.80
CA PRO A 296 -9.41 -11.23 -30.78
C PRO A 296 -9.42 -9.77 -30.37
N THR A 297 -9.66 -9.50 -29.08
CA THR A 297 -9.41 -8.18 -28.54
C THR A 297 -8.03 -7.83 -29.05
N PRO A 298 -7.85 -6.76 -29.86
CA PRO A 298 -6.51 -6.26 -30.06
C PRO A 298 -6.00 -6.00 -28.64
N GLU A 299 -5.06 -6.83 -28.20
CA GLU A 299 -4.06 -6.45 -27.22
C GLU A 299 -3.76 -4.98 -27.50
N PRO A 300 -3.94 -4.03 -26.57
CA PRO A 300 -3.60 -2.66 -26.89
C PRO A 300 -2.13 -2.66 -27.29
N PRO A 301 -1.77 -2.46 -28.57
CA PRO A 301 -0.40 -2.14 -28.89
C PRO A 301 -0.41 -0.62 -28.85
N ILE A 302 -0.37 -0.06 -27.65
CA ILE A 302 0.63 0.99 -27.53
C ILE A 302 1.85 0.21 -27.08
N ALA A 303 2.47 -0.48 -28.04
CA ALA A 303 3.89 -0.76 -27.96
C ALA A 303 4.52 0.54 -27.46
N ALA A 304 5.33 0.47 -26.39
CA ALA A 304 5.98 1.64 -25.85
C ALA A 304 6.43 2.54 -27.00
N ALA A 305 6.06 3.82 -27.02
CA ALA A 305 6.59 4.69 -28.05
C ALA A 305 8.11 4.72 -27.83
N ILE A 306 8.86 4.11 -28.75
CA ILE A 306 10.32 4.01 -28.65
C ILE A 306 10.92 5.17 -29.43
N GLU A 307 11.60 6.06 -28.72
CA GLU A 307 12.40 7.12 -29.31
C GLU A 307 13.87 6.77 -29.14
N ARG A 308 14.64 6.76 -30.23
CA ARG A 308 16.08 6.55 -30.18
C ARG A 308 16.80 7.85 -30.44
N GLY A 309 17.88 8.09 -29.71
CA GLY A 309 18.69 9.27 -29.86
C GLY A 309 20.16 9.01 -29.60
N SER A 310 20.94 10.07 -29.65
CA SER A 310 22.35 10.04 -29.26
C SER A 310 22.71 11.34 -28.55
N THR A 311 23.57 11.26 -27.54
CA THR A 311 24.10 12.45 -26.87
C THR A 311 25.02 13.23 -27.81
N ALA A 312 25.40 14.46 -27.43
CA ALA A 312 26.39 15.24 -28.18
C ALA A 312 27.75 14.52 -28.35
N THR A 313 28.05 13.54 -27.48
CA THR A 313 29.28 12.73 -27.55
C THR A 313 29.10 11.41 -28.34
N GLY A 314 27.90 11.15 -28.88
CA GLY A 314 27.61 9.99 -29.71
C GLY A 314 27.17 8.73 -28.96
N VAL A 315 26.88 8.81 -27.65
CA VAL A 315 26.35 7.68 -26.89
C VAL A 315 24.87 7.49 -27.24
N ALA A 316 24.53 6.32 -27.77
CA ALA A 316 23.16 5.98 -28.15
C ALA A 316 22.30 5.70 -26.91
N TYR A 317 21.05 6.14 -26.95
CA TYR A 317 20.06 5.86 -25.92
C TYR A 317 18.69 5.56 -26.52
N THR A 318 17.88 4.89 -25.71
CA THR A 318 16.50 4.58 -26.02
C THR A 318 15.58 5.10 -24.92
N SER A 319 14.53 5.82 -25.33
CA SER A 319 13.44 6.29 -24.46
C SER A 319 12.17 5.47 -24.75
N TYR A 320 11.46 5.12 -23.70
CA TYR A 320 10.25 4.32 -23.72
C TYR A 320 9.12 5.11 -23.05
N LEU A 321 7.90 4.99 -23.58
CA LEU A 321 6.69 5.60 -23.03
C LEU A 321 5.63 4.52 -22.77
N ASP A 322 5.24 4.33 -21.52
CA ASP A 322 4.24 3.36 -21.10
C ASP A 322 3.07 4.05 -20.39
N SER A 323 1.88 3.45 -20.46
CA SER A 323 0.70 3.86 -19.69
C SER A 323 0.57 2.98 -18.44
N ILE A 324 0.37 3.62 -17.29
CA ILE A 324 0.13 2.98 -16.01
C ILE A 324 -1.33 3.21 -15.62
N PRO A 325 -2.13 2.14 -15.46
CA PRO A 325 -3.52 2.26 -14.99
C PRO A 325 -3.61 3.15 -13.76
N ASP A 326 -4.59 4.06 -13.77
CA ASP A 326 -4.87 5.03 -12.70
C ASP A 326 -3.78 6.08 -12.43
N TYR A 327 -2.58 5.96 -13.02
CA TYR A 327 -1.44 6.82 -12.75
C TYR A 327 -0.88 7.54 -13.99
N GLY A 328 -1.49 7.39 -15.16
CA GLY A 328 -1.13 8.17 -16.35
C GLY A 328 0.07 7.58 -17.08
N PHE A 329 0.97 8.42 -17.59
CA PHE A 329 2.10 7.95 -18.40
C PHE A 329 3.42 8.03 -17.66
N VAL A 330 4.24 7.00 -17.85
CA VAL A 330 5.64 6.97 -17.43
C VAL A 330 6.53 6.95 -18.67
N ARG A 331 7.57 7.76 -18.65
CA ARG A 331 8.63 7.78 -19.64
C ARG A 331 9.95 7.47 -18.96
N TRP A 332 10.75 6.61 -19.57
CA TRP A 332 12.07 6.28 -19.04
C TRP A 332 13.08 6.13 -20.16
N THR A 333 14.32 6.52 -19.89
CA THR A 333 15.40 6.55 -20.87
C THR A 333 16.65 5.94 -20.26
N VAL A 334 17.36 5.16 -21.07
CA VAL A 334 18.62 4.52 -20.68
C VAL A 334 19.57 4.48 -21.89
N GLY A 335 20.88 4.61 -21.62
CA GLY A 335 21.90 4.37 -22.63
C GLY A 335 21.85 2.93 -23.13
N ASP A 336 22.00 2.72 -24.43
CA ASP A 336 21.90 1.38 -25.03
C ASP A 336 22.99 0.43 -24.47
N ASP A 337 24.13 0.97 -24.07
CA ASP A 337 25.24 0.27 -23.43
C ASP A 337 25.00 -0.03 -21.94
N ALA A 338 24.06 0.67 -21.31
CA ALA A 338 23.68 0.51 -19.92
C ALA A 338 22.49 -0.45 -19.73
N LEU A 339 21.70 -0.71 -20.79
CA LEU A 339 20.48 -1.52 -20.73
C LEU A 339 20.66 -2.92 -20.13
N GLN A 340 21.86 -3.51 -20.25
CA GLN A 340 22.19 -4.85 -19.77
C GLN A 340 23.00 -4.85 -18.46
N ARG A 341 23.20 -3.68 -17.84
CA ARG A 341 23.92 -3.57 -16.57
C ARG A 341 22.98 -3.90 -15.42
N ASP A 342 23.57 -4.49 -14.37
CA ASP A 342 22.93 -4.55 -13.07
C ASP A 342 23.10 -3.20 -12.36
N ASP A 343 22.16 -2.84 -11.48
CA ASP A 343 22.27 -1.68 -10.58
C ASP A 343 22.50 -0.34 -11.32
N ILE A 344 21.61 -0.03 -12.27
CA ILE A 344 21.68 1.20 -13.08
C ILE A 344 21.26 2.41 -12.23
N PRO A 345 22.17 3.34 -11.89
CA PRO A 345 21.80 4.50 -11.10
C PRO A 345 20.80 5.36 -11.88
N THR A 346 19.75 5.82 -11.19
CA THR A 346 18.58 6.36 -11.87
C THR A 346 18.16 7.70 -11.28
N VAL A 347 17.94 8.71 -12.13
CA VAL A 347 17.29 9.96 -11.73
C VAL A 347 15.78 9.82 -11.92
N LEU A 348 15.01 10.05 -10.85
CA LEU A 348 13.56 10.15 -10.93
C LEU A 348 13.16 11.63 -10.99
N PHE A 349 12.81 12.10 -12.18
CA PHE A 349 12.41 13.49 -12.41
C PHE A 349 10.95 13.71 -11.99
N VAL A 350 10.75 14.53 -10.96
CA VAL A 350 9.46 14.82 -10.33
C VAL A 350 9.02 16.22 -10.75
N HIS A 351 8.00 16.28 -11.60
CA HIS A 351 7.53 17.51 -12.23
C HIS A 351 6.81 18.46 -11.27
N GLY A 352 6.87 19.76 -11.58
CA GLY A 352 6.09 20.81 -10.95
C GLY A 352 4.88 21.27 -11.78
N SER A 353 4.40 22.49 -11.52
CA SER A 353 3.18 23.02 -12.16
C SER A 353 3.27 23.11 -13.69
N GLY A 354 2.22 22.63 -14.36
CA GLY A 354 2.13 22.57 -15.82
C GLY A 354 3.11 21.60 -16.49
N GLY A 355 3.78 20.73 -15.72
CA GLY A 355 4.71 19.74 -16.25
C GLY A 355 4.02 18.71 -17.15
N LYS A 356 4.59 18.50 -18.34
CA LYS A 356 4.22 17.40 -19.25
C LYS A 356 5.05 16.16 -18.95
N SER A 357 4.58 14.98 -19.35
CA SER A 357 5.28 13.68 -19.21
C SER A 357 6.58 13.54 -20.00
N ASP A 358 7.00 14.61 -20.66
CA ASP A 358 8.16 14.65 -21.53
C ASP A 358 8.97 15.94 -21.37
N ALA A 359 8.68 16.73 -20.33
CA ALA A 359 9.36 18.00 -20.11
C ALA A 359 10.86 17.79 -19.83
N PHE A 360 11.24 16.69 -19.18
CA PHE A 360 12.65 16.36 -18.99
C PHE A 360 13.26 15.80 -20.27
N THR A 361 12.60 14.90 -20.97
CA THR A 361 13.10 14.27 -22.22
C THR A 361 13.26 15.26 -23.37
N HIS A 362 12.32 16.19 -23.54
CA HIS A 362 12.28 17.08 -24.70
C HIS A 362 12.67 18.53 -24.39
N GLY A 363 12.72 18.95 -23.12
CA GLY A 363 13.13 20.30 -22.74
C GLY A 363 14.57 20.59 -23.16
N ALA A 364 14.79 21.66 -23.92
CA ALA A 364 16.13 22.06 -24.36
C ALA A 364 17.02 22.46 -23.16
N GLU A 365 16.41 23.02 -22.12
CA GLU A 365 17.07 23.43 -20.88
C GLU A 365 17.67 22.24 -20.10
N TRP A 366 17.13 21.03 -20.28
CA TRP A 366 17.59 19.82 -19.60
C TRP A 366 18.59 18.99 -20.41
N GLN A 367 18.87 19.38 -21.66
CA GLN A 367 19.71 18.59 -22.57
C GLN A 367 21.08 18.26 -21.98
N GLY A 368 21.74 19.25 -21.36
CA GLY A 368 23.05 19.04 -20.75
C GLY A 368 23.05 17.99 -19.64
N LEU A 369 21.98 17.94 -18.82
CA LEU A 369 21.86 16.96 -17.74
C LEU A 369 21.54 15.58 -18.31
N ARG A 370 20.63 15.48 -19.28
CA ARG A 370 20.33 14.20 -19.96
C ARG A 370 21.56 13.59 -20.61
N ASP A 371 22.32 14.40 -21.33
CA ASP A 371 23.56 13.96 -21.97
C ASP A 371 24.56 13.46 -20.92
N TYR A 372 24.71 14.17 -19.80
CA TYR A 372 25.55 13.71 -18.69
C TYR A 372 25.09 12.35 -18.14
N LEU A 373 23.79 12.18 -17.89
CA LEU A 373 23.24 10.93 -17.34
C LEU A 373 23.53 9.76 -18.27
N VAL A 374 23.15 9.87 -19.54
CA VAL A 374 23.37 8.83 -20.55
C VAL A 374 24.86 8.54 -20.72
N ASN A 375 25.70 9.56 -20.85
CA ASN A 375 27.16 9.39 -21.03
C ASN A 375 27.84 8.70 -19.84
N ASN A 376 27.24 8.76 -18.66
CA ASN A 376 27.76 8.14 -17.45
C ASN A 376 26.99 6.86 -17.08
N GLY A 377 26.17 6.32 -17.98
CA GLY A 377 25.45 5.06 -17.77
C GLY A 377 24.36 5.13 -16.70
N TRP A 378 23.75 6.30 -16.52
CA TRP A 378 22.55 6.46 -15.71
C TRP A 378 21.31 6.26 -16.58
N ALA A 379 20.22 5.82 -15.94
CA ALA A 379 18.88 5.95 -16.49
C ALA A 379 18.18 7.18 -15.90
N PHE A 380 17.06 7.57 -16.51
CA PHE A 380 16.14 8.51 -15.90
C PHE A 380 14.68 8.14 -16.17
N ILE A 381 13.82 8.46 -15.21
CA ILE A 381 12.38 8.22 -15.23
C ILE A 381 11.68 9.57 -15.04
N GLU A 382 10.64 9.82 -15.81
CA GLU A 382 9.73 10.96 -15.66
C GLU A 382 8.28 10.51 -15.92
N GLY A 383 7.29 11.32 -15.58
CA GLY A 383 5.89 10.95 -15.82
C GLY A 383 4.91 12.05 -15.46
N THR A 384 3.62 11.83 -15.70
CA THR A 384 2.59 12.86 -15.45
C THR A 384 2.36 13.17 -13.98
N GLY A 385 2.90 12.35 -13.07
CA GLY A 385 2.72 12.53 -11.62
C GLY A 385 1.30 12.19 -11.14
N GLY A 386 0.61 11.29 -11.85
CA GLY A 386 -0.77 10.86 -11.58
C GLY A 386 -1.83 11.58 -12.41
N PRO A 387 -3.13 11.38 -12.07
CA PRO A 387 -4.25 12.08 -12.67
C PRO A 387 -4.18 13.60 -12.43
N THR A 388 -4.63 14.35 -13.43
CA THR A 388 -4.79 15.80 -13.39
C THR A 388 -6.25 16.19 -13.14
N THR A 389 -6.49 17.45 -12.75
CA THR A 389 -7.83 18.04 -12.76
C THR A 389 -8.39 18.09 -14.18
N GLU A 390 -9.69 18.36 -14.35
CA GLU A 390 -10.29 18.60 -15.68
C GLU A 390 -9.58 19.72 -16.46
N ALA A 391 -8.95 20.67 -15.76
CA ALA A 391 -8.15 21.75 -16.34
C ALA A 391 -6.70 21.34 -16.67
N GLY A 392 -6.34 20.07 -16.47
CA GLY A 392 -5.00 19.55 -16.74
C GLY A 392 -3.97 19.87 -15.67
N GLU A 393 -4.38 20.32 -14.48
CA GLU A 393 -3.46 20.66 -13.40
C GLU A 393 -3.12 19.42 -12.58
N GLN A 394 -1.85 19.23 -12.28
CA GLN A 394 -1.44 18.13 -11.43
C GLN A 394 -1.74 18.43 -9.95
N THR A 395 -1.89 17.36 -9.17
CA THR A 395 -2.34 17.39 -7.76
C THR A 395 -1.18 17.05 -6.81
N TRP A 396 -0.12 17.86 -6.83
CA TRP A 396 1.18 17.50 -6.26
C TRP A 396 1.17 17.18 -4.76
N GLY A 397 2.09 16.30 -4.39
CA GLY A 397 2.30 15.90 -3.00
C GLY A 397 1.18 15.05 -2.42
N ASN A 398 0.00 14.94 -3.03
CA ASN A 398 -1.11 14.15 -2.48
C ASN A 398 -0.81 12.64 -2.60
N GLN A 399 -1.65 11.80 -2.00
CA GLN A 399 -1.42 10.35 -2.01
C GLN A 399 -1.37 9.78 -3.44
N THR A 400 -2.25 10.22 -4.32
CA THR A 400 -2.32 9.71 -5.71
C THR A 400 -1.06 10.05 -6.48
N SER A 401 -0.56 11.28 -6.37
CA SER A 401 0.68 11.71 -7.02
C SER A 401 1.88 10.95 -6.48
N ARG A 402 1.97 10.77 -5.15
CA ARG A 402 3.02 9.96 -4.51
C ARG A 402 2.99 8.51 -4.99
N ASN A 403 1.80 7.91 -5.05
CA ASN A 403 1.62 6.55 -5.56
C ASN A 403 1.98 6.44 -7.04
N ALA A 404 1.71 7.47 -7.85
CA ALA A 404 2.07 7.48 -9.26
C ALA A 404 3.59 7.36 -9.45
N TYR A 405 4.38 8.16 -8.73
CA TYR A 405 5.85 8.06 -8.82
C TYR A 405 6.40 6.74 -8.29
N LEU A 406 5.79 6.14 -7.26
CA LEU A 406 6.14 4.79 -6.84
C LEU A 406 5.82 3.74 -7.91
N ALA A 407 4.64 3.85 -8.54
CA ALA A 407 4.24 2.95 -9.62
C ALA A 407 5.12 3.09 -10.86
N TYR A 408 5.64 4.30 -11.13
CA TYR A 408 6.60 4.52 -12.21
C TYR A 408 7.93 3.81 -11.93
N VAL A 409 8.44 3.90 -10.70
CA VAL A 409 9.66 3.17 -10.31
C VAL A 409 9.45 1.66 -10.38
N ASP A 410 8.38 1.14 -9.76
CA ASP A 410 8.04 -0.30 -9.77
C ASP A 410 7.87 -0.84 -11.19
N HIS A 411 7.20 -0.09 -12.07
CA HIS A 411 7.05 -0.47 -13.47
C HIS A 411 8.40 -0.56 -14.19
N VAL A 412 9.29 0.42 -13.99
CA VAL A 412 10.61 0.46 -14.64
C VAL A 412 11.57 -0.58 -14.06
N GLU A 413 11.48 -0.88 -12.76
CA GLU A 413 12.17 -2.01 -12.11
C GLU A 413 11.78 -3.36 -12.75
N GLY A 414 10.54 -3.47 -13.25
CA GLY A 414 10.10 -4.60 -14.06
C GLY A 414 10.70 -4.67 -15.47
N LYS A 415 11.45 -3.64 -15.92
CA LYS A 415 12.04 -3.54 -17.27
C LYS A 415 13.57 -3.52 -17.29
N ILE A 416 14.18 -2.83 -16.34
CA ILE A 416 15.63 -2.70 -16.20
C ILE A 416 16.04 -2.85 -14.73
N SER A 417 17.32 -3.18 -14.51
CA SER A 417 17.89 -3.27 -13.16
C SER A 417 18.09 -1.86 -12.58
N VAL A 418 17.04 -1.26 -12.02
CA VAL A 418 17.12 0.07 -11.38
C VAL A 418 17.94 -0.05 -10.10
N GLY A 419 19.06 0.66 -10.07
CA GLY A 419 19.93 0.78 -8.92
C GLY A 419 19.50 1.87 -7.96
N GLY A 420 20.47 2.51 -7.29
CA GLY A 420 20.14 3.62 -6.41
C GLY A 420 19.51 4.81 -7.14
N ILE A 421 18.54 5.46 -6.47
CA ILE A 421 17.67 6.49 -7.06
C ILE A 421 18.07 7.87 -6.54
N VAL A 422 18.00 8.88 -7.41
CA VAL A 422 18.05 10.29 -7.02
C VAL A 422 16.76 10.98 -7.47
N PRO A 423 15.80 11.24 -6.55
CA PRO A 423 14.66 12.09 -6.86
C PRO A 423 15.14 13.50 -7.17
N LEU A 424 14.71 14.03 -8.32
CA LEU A 424 14.94 15.41 -8.75
C LEU A 424 13.59 16.11 -8.83
N GLY A 425 13.24 16.85 -7.78
CA GLY A 425 11.99 17.60 -7.70
C GLY A 425 12.11 19.00 -8.27
N ARG A 426 11.31 19.32 -9.29
CA ARG A 426 11.21 20.68 -9.84
C ARG A 426 9.99 21.41 -9.28
N SER A 427 10.16 22.65 -8.79
CA SER A 427 9.03 23.49 -8.33
C SER A 427 8.14 22.73 -7.32
N MET A 428 6.81 22.69 -7.50
CA MET A 428 5.90 21.94 -6.61
C MET A 428 6.24 20.44 -6.49
N GLY A 429 6.94 19.85 -7.47
CA GLY A 429 7.42 18.48 -7.42
C GLY A 429 8.47 18.21 -6.33
N GLY A 430 9.13 19.26 -5.81
CA GLY A 430 10.07 19.18 -4.69
C GLY A 430 9.47 18.48 -3.48
N ILE A 431 8.20 18.76 -3.17
CA ILE A 431 7.50 18.18 -2.02
C ILE A 431 7.36 16.66 -2.16
N THR A 432 6.98 16.20 -3.34
CA THR A 432 6.89 14.75 -3.62
C THR A 432 8.28 14.12 -3.60
N ALA A 433 9.30 14.79 -4.14
CA ALA A 433 10.68 14.31 -4.12
C ALA A 433 11.23 14.18 -2.69
N ASP A 434 10.96 15.15 -1.81
CA ASP A 434 11.33 15.10 -0.40
C ASP A 434 10.65 13.92 0.31
N TRP A 435 9.36 13.68 0.02
CA TRP A 435 8.66 12.51 0.55
C TRP A 435 9.24 11.19 0.02
N LEU A 436 9.54 11.11 -1.28
CA LEU A 436 10.17 9.95 -1.91
C LEU A 436 11.48 9.61 -1.21
N TYR A 437 12.30 10.63 -0.97
CA TYR A 437 13.59 10.50 -0.31
C TYR A 437 13.50 10.12 1.18
N LEU A 438 12.55 10.69 1.94
CA LEU A 438 12.56 10.58 3.40
C LEU A 438 11.57 9.57 4.00
N LYS A 439 10.48 9.28 3.29
CA LYS A 439 9.30 8.63 3.88
C LYS A 439 8.72 7.51 3.04
N SER A 440 9.03 7.45 1.76
CA SER A 440 8.44 6.48 0.86
C SER A 440 9.04 5.07 1.05
N PRO A 441 8.41 4.02 0.49
CA PRO A 441 8.99 2.68 0.45
C PRO A 441 10.34 2.60 -0.28
N ILE A 442 10.63 3.52 -1.21
CA ILE A 442 11.91 3.56 -1.95
C ILE A 442 12.97 4.45 -1.28
N ALA A 443 12.69 5.00 -0.08
CA ALA A 443 13.63 5.88 0.63
C ALA A 443 14.99 5.22 0.85
N ASP A 444 15.02 3.92 1.18
CA ASP A 444 16.27 3.18 1.42
C ASP A 444 17.07 2.92 0.12
N GLN A 445 16.43 3.04 -1.05
CA GLN A 445 17.07 2.97 -2.37
C GLN A 445 17.57 4.35 -2.82
N CYS A 446 17.16 5.43 -2.16
CA CYS A 446 17.55 6.78 -2.55
C CYS A 446 18.96 7.12 -2.06
N MET A 447 19.88 7.40 -3.00
CA MET A 447 21.27 7.76 -2.69
C MET A 447 21.50 9.26 -2.51
N GLY A 448 20.53 10.09 -2.91
CA GLY A 448 20.56 11.54 -2.75
C GLY A 448 19.28 12.18 -3.26
N LEU A 449 19.13 13.48 -3.03
CA LEU A 449 17.95 14.26 -3.41
C LEU A 449 18.38 15.58 -4.04
N ILE A 450 17.79 15.92 -5.18
CA ILE A 450 17.95 17.24 -5.81
C ILE A 450 16.62 17.99 -5.72
N VAL A 451 16.60 19.08 -4.97
CA VAL A 451 15.43 19.98 -4.91
C VAL A 451 15.73 21.19 -5.78
N ASN A 452 15.14 21.17 -6.97
CA ASN A 452 15.35 22.17 -8.00
C ASN A 452 14.26 23.26 -7.96
N SER A 453 14.56 24.37 -7.27
CA SER A 453 13.63 25.48 -7.04
C SER A 453 12.28 25.05 -6.45
N GLY A 454 12.34 24.06 -5.55
CA GLY A 454 11.14 23.45 -5.01
C GLY A 454 10.31 24.39 -4.13
N VAL A 455 8.99 24.27 -4.21
CA VAL A 455 8.11 24.88 -3.20
C VAL A 455 8.33 24.16 -1.88
N GLN A 456 8.53 24.96 -0.84
CA GLN A 456 9.07 24.54 0.44
C GLN A 456 8.02 23.99 1.42
N THR A 457 6.73 24.10 1.07
CA THR A 457 5.60 23.69 1.89
C THR A 457 4.33 23.58 1.06
N LEU A 458 3.46 22.63 1.38
CA LEU A 458 2.14 22.45 0.76
C LEU A 458 1.10 23.42 1.29
N SER A 459 1.24 23.80 2.56
CA SER A 459 0.37 24.74 3.25
C SER A 459 1.25 25.85 3.80
N PHE A 460 1.29 27.01 3.13
CA PHE A 460 2.03 28.19 3.60
C PHE A 460 1.87 28.36 5.11
N GLY A 461 2.95 28.08 5.83
CA GLY A 461 2.93 27.63 7.21
C GLY A 461 2.02 28.42 8.16
N THR A 462 1.21 27.64 8.87
CA THR A 462 0.60 27.84 10.20
C THR A 462 -0.83 28.37 10.27
N ILE A 463 -1.61 27.65 11.09
CA ILE A 463 -2.71 28.21 11.88
C ILE A 463 -2.19 29.51 12.51
N GLY A 464 -2.58 30.66 11.96
CA GLY A 464 -2.20 31.99 12.48
C GLY A 464 -1.27 32.86 11.62
N ALA A 465 -0.79 32.44 10.44
CA ALA A 465 0.02 33.32 9.59
C ALA A 465 -0.82 34.43 8.91
N LYS A 466 -0.33 35.67 8.93
CA LYS A 466 -1.05 36.84 8.39
C LYS A 466 -1.19 36.76 6.87
N ARG A 467 -2.41 37.04 6.41
CA ARG A 467 -2.80 37.10 4.99
C ARG A 467 -2.20 38.37 4.34
N SER A 468 -1.18 38.23 3.50
CA SER A 468 -0.84 39.26 2.50
C SER A 468 -1.00 38.69 1.09
N ASN A 469 -1.22 39.59 0.13
CA ASN A 469 -1.70 39.34 -1.24
C ASN A 469 -0.66 38.74 -2.21
N ASP A 470 0.44 38.20 -1.69
CA ASP A 470 1.60 37.72 -2.44
C ASP A 470 1.67 36.18 -2.49
N ARG A 471 0.49 35.53 -2.54
CA ARG A 471 0.30 34.07 -2.52
C ARG A 471 0.24 33.54 -3.96
N PRO A 472 0.69 32.30 -4.27
CA PRO A 472 0.08 31.57 -5.38
C PRO A 472 -1.43 31.65 -5.17
N THR A 473 -2.17 32.02 -6.22
CA THR A 473 -3.53 32.54 -6.06
C THR A 473 -4.31 31.61 -5.13
N ILE A 474 -4.98 32.17 -4.12
CA ILE A 474 -5.86 31.39 -3.22
C ILE A 474 -6.82 30.50 -4.00
N ASP A 475 -7.13 30.91 -5.24
CA ASP A 475 -7.80 30.15 -6.28
C ASP A 475 -7.14 28.78 -6.58
N TYR A 476 -5.83 28.73 -6.86
CA TYR A 476 -5.14 27.47 -7.15
C TYR A 476 -5.21 26.48 -5.98
N PHE A 477 -4.98 26.94 -4.75
CA PHE A 477 -5.07 26.07 -3.57
C PHE A 477 -6.49 25.59 -3.28
N ASN A 478 -7.48 26.46 -3.44
CA ASN A 478 -8.88 26.09 -3.23
C ASN A 478 -9.41 25.17 -4.34
N ARG A 479 -8.97 25.37 -5.58
CA ARG A 479 -9.49 24.67 -6.76
C ARG A 479 -8.77 23.35 -7.04
N VAL A 480 -7.49 23.23 -6.68
CA VAL A 480 -6.65 22.07 -7.03
C VAL A 480 -6.21 21.31 -5.79
N MET A 481 -5.58 21.98 -4.83
CA MET A 481 -4.96 21.32 -3.69
C MET A 481 -5.97 20.86 -2.63
N SER A 482 -6.97 21.68 -2.32
CA SER A 482 -7.99 21.29 -1.32
C SER A 482 -8.77 20.05 -1.78
N PRO A 483 -9.27 19.97 -3.04
CA PRO A 483 -9.89 18.74 -3.54
C PRO A 483 -8.91 17.56 -3.62
N ALA A 484 -7.66 17.81 -4.00
CA ALA A 484 -6.63 16.76 -4.11
C ALA A 484 -6.29 16.06 -2.80
N TYR A 485 -6.45 16.76 -1.67
CA TYR A 485 -6.26 16.23 -0.32
C TYR A 485 -7.59 15.92 0.37
N ASP A 486 -8.70 16.22 -0.30
CA ASP A 486 -10.05 16.13 0.23
C ASP A 486 -10.24 16.96 1.52
N ALA A 487 -9.64 18.15 1.50
CA ALA A 487 -9.61 19.10 2.60
C ALA A 487 -10.78 20.09 2.52
N ASP A 488 -11.51 20.26 3.62
CA ASP A 488 -12.66 21.17 3.70
C ASP A 488 -12.26 22.64 3.98
N SER A 489 -11.01 22.86 4.37
CA SER A 489 -10.45 24.17 4.70
C SER A 489 -8.93 24.18 4.53
N ILE A 490 -8.32 25.36 4.59
CA ILE A 490 -6.86 25.47 4.55
C ILE A 490 -6.21 24.91 5.82
N GLU A 491 -6.91 24.96 6.95
CA GLU A 491 -6.47 24.34 8.21
C GLU A 491 -6.49 22.81 8.11
N ASP A 492 -7.54 22.25 7.50
CA ASP A 492 -7.64 20.80 7.22
C ASP A 492 -6.59 20.35 6.21
N LEU A 493 -6.33 21.16 5.16
CA LEU A 493 -5.25 20.90 4.21
C LEU A 493 -3.89 20.91 4.91
N ALA A 494 -3.64 21.85 5.81
CA ALA A 494 -2.40 21.92 6.58
C ALA A 494 -2.24 20.68 7.49
N GLU A 495 -3.30 20.24 8.15
CA GLU A 495 -3.27 19.01 8.97
C GLU A 495 -3.01 17.75 8.13
N LEU A 496 -3.74 17.60 7.02
CA LEU A 496 -3.67 16.44 6.12
C LEU A 496 -2.32 16.36 5.40
N SER A 497 -1.70 17.49 5.07
CA SER A 497 -0.41 17.55 4.39
C SER A 497 0.78 17.51 5.37
N ALA A 498 0.61 17.88 6.64
CA ALA A 498 1.69 17.98 7.61
C ALA A 498 2.64 16.76 7.70
N PRO A 499 2.16 15.49 7.63
CA PRO A 499 3.06 14.33 7.71
C PRO A 499 4.03 14.20 6.51
N PHE A 500 3.74 14.88 5.41
CA PHE A 500 4.45 14.79 4.13
C PHE A 500 5.12 16.11 3.75
N ASP A 501 4.82 17.19 4.47
CA ASP A 501 5.38 18.50 4.24
C ASP A 501 6.80 18.58 4.84
N PRO A 502 7.84 18.79 4.02
CA PRO A 502 9.23 18.93 4.46
C PRO A 502 9.43 19.96 5.57
N TYR A 503 8.62 21.02 5.58
CA TYR A 503 8.65 22.05 6.60
C TYR A 503 8.25 21.52 7.98
N ASN A 504 7.29 20.61 8.04
CA ASN A 504 6.71 20.05 9.26
C ASN A 504 7.47 18.83 9.78
N LEU A 505 8.41 18.26 9.01
CA LEU A 505 9.27 17.17 9.48
C LEU A 505 10.24 17.64 10.59
N PRO A 506 10.57 16.80 11.59
CA PRO A 506 11.60 17.15 12.56
C PRO A 506 12.97 17.29 11.88
N ALA A 507 13.87 18.11 12.43
CA ALA A 507 15.23 18.28 11.89
C ALA A 507 15.96 16.93 11.76
N SER A 508 15.75 16.03 12.73
CA SER A 508 16.33 14.68 12.73
C SER A 508 15.90 13.80 11.55
N ALA A 509 14.84 14.17 10.82
CA ALA A 509 14.48 13.47 9.59
C ALA A 509 15.53 13.66 8.48
N TRP A 510 16.41 14.66 8.61
CA TRP A 510 17.44 15.02 7.63
C TRP A 510 18.86 14.65 8.09
N ASP A 511 19.00 13.90 9.17
CA ASP A 511 20.30 13.45 9.65
C ASP A 511 20.90 12.45 8.66
N GLY A 512 22.09 12.75 8.13
CA GLY A 512 22.75 11.94 7.09
C GLY A 512 22.10 12.03 5.70
N ALA A 513 21.22 13.02 5.49
CA ALA A 513 20.59 13.26 4.20
C ALA A 513 21.55 13.99 3.25
N ARG A 514 21.76 13.41 2.06
CA ARG A 514 22.52 14.04 0.98
C ARG A 514 21.57 14.81 0.07
N VAL A 515 21.61 16.13 0.14
CA VAL A 515 20.64 16.99 -0.55
C VAL A 515 21.34 18.11 -1.30
N LEU A 516 21.06 18.26 -2.59
CA LEU A 516 21.39 19.45 -3.35
C LEU A 516 20.14 20.33 -3.47
N GLN A 517 20.13 21.45 -2.76
CA GLN A 517 19.07 22.44 -2.87
C GLN A 517 19.49 23.59 -3.78
N LEU A 518 18.79 23.75 -4.90
CA LEU A 518 18.90 24.90 -5.80
C LEU A 518 17.77 25.87 -5.48
N VAL A 519 18.08 27.13 -5.13
CA VAL A 519 17.07 28.13 -4.68
C VAL A 519 17.07 29.34 -5.61
N GLY A 520 15.93 29.60 -6.25
CA GLY A 520 15.71 30.81 -7.04
C GLY A 520 15.01 31.92 -6.24
N ASP A 521 15.53 33.14 -6.31
CA ASP A 521 15.04 34.29 -5.53
C ASP A 521 13.75 34.95 -6.09
N ASN A 522 13.29 34.57 -7.29
CA ASN A 522 12.22 35.24 -8.04
C ASN A 522 10.93 34.41 -8.19
N ASP A 523 10.92 33.18 -7.66
CA ASP A 523 9.82 32.22 -7.81
C ASP A 523 8.81 32.29 -6.66
N THR A 524 8.93 33.33 -5.84
CA THR A 524 7.95 33.69 -4.84
C THR A 524 7.39 35.04 -5.23
N ILE A 525 6.07 35.14 -5.30
CA ILE A 525 5.32 36.39 -5.50
C ILE A 525 5.52 37.38 -4.32
N VAL A 526 6.37 37.01 -3.36
CA VAL A 526 6.66 37.67 -2.08
C VAL A 526 7.90 38.55 -2.22
N SER A 527 7.74 39.83 -1.89
CA SER A 527 8.80 40.85 -1.95
C SER A 527 10.04 40.48 -1.10
N PRO A 528 11.26 40.80 -1.57
CA PRO A 528 12.49 40.63 -0.82
C PRO A 528 12.52 41.29 0.57
N ASP A 529 11.72 42.32 0.82
CA ASP A 529 11.77 43.07 2.08
C ASP A 529 10.93 42.41 3.19
N THR A 530 10.16 41.37 2.86
CA THR A 530 9.51 40.47 3.83
C THR A 530 10.40 39.26 4.20
N ARG A 531 11.66 39.20 3.71
CA ARG A 531 12.68 38.15 3.97
C ARG A 531 13.21 38.15 5.42
N GLY A 532 12.35 38.34 6.42
CA GLY A 532 12.67 38.05 7.82
C GLY A 532 12.78 36.54 8.01
N ALA A 533 13.99 35.99 7.85
CA ALA A 533 14.38 34.60 8.08
C ALA A 533 13.64 33.55 7.23
N TYR A 534 14.22 33.14 6.11
CA TYR A 534 13.86 31.88 5.43
C TYR A 534 14.06 30.70 6.41
N PRO A 535 12.99 30.11 6.98
CA PRO A 535 13.14 29.16 8.08
C PRO A 535 13.69 27.82 7.59
N LEU A 536 13.46 27.45 6.32
CA LEU A 536 14.07 26.28 5.68
C LEU A 536 15.54 26.49 5.32
N ARG A 537 15.95 27.71 4.92
CA ARG A 537 17.39 28.04 4.80
C ARG A 537 18.07 27.88 6.16
N ALA A 538 17.40 28.21 7.27
CA ALA A 538 17.94 27.95 8.61
C ALA A 538 17.89 26.45 8.99
N LYS A 539 16.79 25.75 8.69
CA LYS A 539 16.58 24.33 9.02
C LYS A 539 17.63 23.44 8.39
N TYR A 540 17.91 23.62 7.10
CA TYR A 540 18.95 22.87 6.43
C TYR A 540 20.38 23.27 6.89
N ALA A 541 20.57 24.38 7.64
CA ALA A 541 21.92 24.95 7.84
C ALA A 541 22.68 24.21 8.94
N GLY A 542 21.95 23.42 9.73
CA GLY A 542 22.51 22.48 10.69
C GLY A 542 22.95 21.14 10.08
N HIS A 543 22.73 20.89 8.78
CA HIS A 543 23.00 19.59 8.16
C HIS A 543 24.11 19.70 7.11
N PRO A 544 25.34 19.24 7.41
CA PRO A 544 26.53 19.49 6.58
C PRO A 544 26.55 18.73 5.24
N GLU A 545 25.68 17.74 5.06
CA GLU A 545 25.51 16.98 3.81
C GLU A 545 24.49 17.62 2.85
N ILE A 546 24.00 18.82 3.21
CA ILE A 546 23.07 19.61 2.40
C ILE A 546 23.84 20.73 1.70
N ASP A 547 24.21 20.48 0.45
CA ASP A 547 24.83 21.47 -0.42
C ASP A 547 23.77 22.43 -0.98
N ARG A 548 24.12 23.72 -1.04
CA ARG A 548 23.20 24.77 -1.50
C ARG A 548 23.83 25.67 -2.52
N LEU A 549 23.03 25.98 -3.54
CA LEU A 549 23.39 26.98 -4.52
C LEU A 549 22.28 28.02 -4.64
N ASP A 550 22.62 29.27 -4.31
CA ASP A 550 21.77 30.45 -4.51
C ASP A 550 21.84 30.83 -5.99
N VAL A 551 20.74 30.64 -6.72
CA VAL A 551 20.64 31.01 -8.14
C VAL A 551 19.99 32.39 -8.24
N ARG A 552 20.82 33.44 -8.29
CA ARG A 552 20.30 34.82 -8.27
C ARG A 552 19.79 35.29 -9.64
N ALA A 553 18.70 36.06 -9.54
CA ALA A 553 17.80 36.64 -10.55
C ALA A 553 16.96 35.61 -11.34
N GLY A 554 15.67 35.90 -11.55
CA GLY A 554 14.83 35.26 -12.58
C GLY A 554 13.91 34.09 -12.20
N GLY A 555 14.23 33.31 -11.16
CA GLY A 555 13.39 32.16 -10.75
C GLY A 555 13.62 30.92 -11.62
N ASP A 556 12.95 29.81 -11.34
CA ASP A 556 13.17 28.53 -12.04
C ASP A 556 12.57 28.47 -13.45
N HIS A 557 11.68 29.41 -13.75
CA HIS A 557 10.94 29.53 -15.00
C HIS A 557 11.63 30.39 -16.06
N SER A 558 12.79 31.00 -15.76
CA SER A 558 13.49 31.88 -16.70
C SER A 558 14.52 31.13 -17.54
N ALA A 559 14.47 31.31 -18.87
CA ALA A 559 15.43 30.74 -19.80
C ALA A 559 16.86 31.32 -19.66
N ALA A 560 17.03 32.46 -18.98
CA ALA A 560 18.32 33.17 -18.89
C ALA A 560 19.12 32.84 -17.61
N ASN A 561 18.48 32.31 -16.57
CA ASN A 561 19.04 32.10 -15.23
C ASN A 561 18.28 31.04 -14.40
N GLY A 562 17.45 30.23 -15.07
CA GLY A 562 16.70 29.15 -14.45
C GLY A 562 17.59 28.09 -13.81
N SER A 563 17.04 27.41 -12.81
CA SER A 563 17.77 26.43 -12.02
C SER A 563 18.20 25.18 -12.81
N ALA A 564 17.54 24.88 -13.94
CA ALA A 564 18.00 23.90 -14.92
C ALA A 564 19.40 24.21 -15.49
N LEU A 565 19.85 25.47 -15.45
CA LEU A 565 21.18 25.90 -15.90
C LEU A 565 22.29 25.58 -14.89
N GLN A 566 21.96 25.06 -13.70
CA GLN A 566 22.96 24.65 -12.68
C GLN A 566 23.54 23.26 -12.96
N LEU A 567 23.85 22.99 -14.23
CA LEU A 567 24.35 21.72 -14.70
C LEU A 567 25.61 21.27 -13.94
N GLY A 568 26.55 22.18 -13.71
CA GLY A 568 27.80 21.84 -13.00
C GLY A 568 27.56 21.38 -11.56
N ALA A 569 26.59 21.97 -10.86
CA ALA A 569 26.27 21.58 -9.49
C ALA A 569 25.54 20.23 -9.45
N MET A 570 24.54 20.03 -10.33
CA MET A 570 23.80 18.77 -10.41
C MET A 570 24.71 17.61 -10.80
N THR A 571 25.57 17.78 -11.82
CA THR A 571 26.47 16.72 -12.27
C THR A 571 27.56 16.40 -11.24
N LYS A 572 28.07 17.41 -10.53
CA LYS A 572 28.98 17.17 -9.40
C LYS A 572 28.29 16.38 -8.28
N PHE A 573 27.08 16.78 -7.89
CA PHE A 573 26.33 16.07 -6.85
C PHE A 573 26.06 14.62 -7.23
N LEU A 574 25.58 14.37 -8.46
CA LEU A 574 25.34 13.02 -8.98
C LEU A 574 26.62 12.16 -8.99
N TYR A 575 27.75 12.76 -9.35
CA TYR A 575 29.05 12.09 -9.28
C TYR A 575 29.41 11.70 -7.83
N ASP A 576 29.24 12.63 -6.88
CA ASP A 576 29.60 12.40 -5.48
C ASP A 576 28.71 11.34 -4.81
N VAL A 577 27.39 11.40 -5.00
CA VAL A 577 26.46 10.42 -4.40
C VAL A 577 26.68 9.01 -4.95
N ARG A 578 27.04 8.87 -6.22
CA ARG A 578 27.36 7.57 -6.83
C ARG A 578 28.67 6.98 -6.32
N ARG A 579 29.66 7.81 -5.97
CA ARG A 579 30.93 7.33 -5.42
C ARG A 579 30.80 6.85 -3.97
N LEU A 580 29.84 7.42 -3.24
CA LEU A 580 29.68 7.27 -1.80
C LEU A 580 28.52 6.35 -1.40
N GLY A 581 27.72 5.89 -2.36
CA GLY A 581 26.74 4.82 -2.22
C GLY A 581 27.34 3.52 -2.72
#